data_AF-A0A3D0P2M8-F1
#
_entry.id   AF-A0A3D0P2M8-F1
#
_cell.length_a   1.000
_cell.length_b   1.000
_cell.length_c   1.000
_cell.angle_alpha   90.00
_cell.angle_beta   90.00
_cell.angle_gamma   90.00
#
_symmetry.space_group_name_H-M   'P 1'
#
loop_
_entity.id
_entity.type
_entity.pdbx_description
1 polymer ?
#
loop_
_entity_poly.entity_id
_entity_poly.type
_entity_poly.pdbx_seq_one_letter_code
_entity_poly.pdbx_strand_id
1 'polypeptide(L)'
;TNIAVSSVHPGGVRTNIANSARIAANTEHTAEEIERRLKRINRNLSTTTPDRAAEIIVNGIKKRSPRIIVGPDAQLLSWIQRLFPKRYLAIANAISGGKLKET
;
A
#
# COMPACT_ATOMS: atom_id res chain seq x y z
N THR A 1 27.75 -4.06 18.89
CA THR A 1 27.19 -2.80 18.36
C THR A 1 25.71 -2.72 18.76
N ASN A 2 25.21 -1.57 19.24
CA ASN A 2 23.82 -1.40 19.69
C ASN A 2 22.96 -0.71 18.62
N ILE A 3 22.90 -1.29 17.43
CA ILE A 3 22.15 -0.75 16.28
C ILE A 3 21.03 -1.73 15.95
N ALA A 4 19.82 -1.22 15.80
CA ALA A 4 18.66 -1.97 15.33
C ALA A 4 18.20 -1.42 13.97
N VAL A 5 17.80 -2.31 13.07
CA VAL A 5 17.33 -1.97 11.71
C VAL A 5 15.90 -2.48 11.56
N SER A 6 15.04 -1.67 10.96
CA SER A 6 13.63 -1.98 10.72
C SER A 6 13.27 -1.77 9.25
N SER A 7 12.59 -2.73 8.63
CA SER A 7 11.98 -2.59 7.30
C SER A 7 10.52 -2.17 7.43
N VAL A 8 10.12 -1.11 6.73
CA VAL A 8 8.75 -0.60 6.73
C VAL A 8 8.02 -1.07 5.47
N HIS A 9 6.86 -1.68 5.65
CA HIS A 9 5.98 -2.15 4.59
C HIS A 9 4.65 -1.39 4.67
N PRO A 10 4.52 -0.26 3.97
CA PRO A 10 3.29 0.53 3.98
C PRO A 10 2.23 -0.06 3.03
N GLY A 11 0.99 -0.04 3.49
CA GLY A 11 -0.20 -0.07 2.63
C GLY A 11 -0.47 1.30 2.04
N GLY A 12 -1.71 1.56 1.62
CA GLY A 12 -2.04 2.86 1.09
C GLY A 12 -2.20 3.92 2.18
N VAL A 13 -1.28 4.88 2.15
CA VAL A 13 -1.26 6.06 3.02
C VAL A 13 -1.73 7.28 2.23
N ARG A 14 -2.71 8.01 2.77
CA ARG A 14 -3.35 9.17 2.12
C ARG A 14 -2.45 10.41 2.11
N THR A 15 -1.42 10.35 1.28
CA THR A 15 -0.48 11.45 1.00
C THR A 15 -0.80 12.11 -0.33
N ASN A 16 -0.14 13.23 -0.63
CA ASN A 16 -0.30 13.93 -1.90
C ASN A 16 0.45 13.27 -3.07
N ILE A 17 1.09 12.11 -2.87
CA ILE A 17 1.90 11.43 -3.88
C ILE A 17 1.05 11.06 -5.10
N ALA A 18 -0.15 10.51 -4.90
CA ALA A 18 -1.02 10.12 -6.00
C ALA A 18 -1.37 11.31 -6.90
N ASN A 19 -1.74 12.46 -6.31
CA ASN A 19 -2.11 13.66 -7.06
C ASN A 19 -0.91 14.33 -7.75
N SER A 20 0.29 14.19 -7.19
CA SER A 20 1.52 14.77 -7.72
C SER A 20 2.31 13.80 -8.62
N ALA A 21 1.80 12.59 -8.82
CA ALA A 21 2.49 11.56 -9.58
C ALA A 21 2.62 12.00 -11.04
N ARG A 22 3.84 11.87 -11.58
CA ARG A 22 4.08 12.13 -13.00
C ARG A 22 3.53 10.97 -13.84
N ILE A 23 2.83 11.31 -14.92
CA ILE A 23 2.37 10.35 -15.92
C ILE A 23 3.46 10.26 -16.99
N ALA A 24 3.83 9.04 -17.36
CA ALA A 24 4.86 8.83 -18.38
C ALA A 24 4.37 9.34 -19.75
N ALA A 25 5.26 9.97 -20.51
CA ALA A 25 4.90 10.65 -21.77
C ALA A 25 4.33 9.72 -22.86
N ASN A 26 4.56 8.41 -22.76
CA ASN A 26 4.09 7.39 -23.72
C ASN A 26 2.85 6.64 -23.22
N THR A 27 2.07 7.21 -22.31
CA THR A 27 0.85 6.58 -21.82
C THR A 27 -0.36 7.24 -22.48
N GLU A 28 -1.09 6.49 -23.30
CA GLU A 28 -2.37 6.91 -23.86
C GLU A 28 -3.44 6.87 -22.77
N HIS A 29 -3.41 7.84 -21.85
CA HIS A 29 -4.46 8.01 -20.86
C HIS A 29 -5.20 9.32 -21.10
N THR A 30 -6.52 9.23 -21.21
CA THR A 30 -7.36 10.43 -21.28
C THR A 30 -7.37 11.15 -19.92
N ALA A 31 -7.63 12.46 -19.93
CA ALA A 31 -7.75 13.25 -18.69
C ALA A 31 -8.78 12.64 -17.72
N GLU A 32 -9.88 12.11 -18.25
CA GLU A 32 -10.92 11.44 -17.46
C GLU A 32 -10.46 10.13 -16.82
N GLU A 33 -9.63 9.34 -17.51
CA GLU A 33 -9.06 8.09 -16.97
C GLU A 33 -8.12 8.38 -15.80
N ILE A 34 -7.30 9.42 -15.95
CA ILE A 34 -6.40 9.90 -14.91
C ILE A 34 -7.22 10.32 -13.68
N GLU A 35 -8.24 11.15 -13.87
CA GLU A 35 -9.09 11.61 -12.78
C GLU A 35 -9.80 10.45 -12.06
N ARG A 36 -10.37 9.49 -12.83
CA ARG A 36 -10.98 8.27 -12.28
C ARG A 36 -9.98 7.45 -11.47
N ARG A 37 -8.73 7.31 -11.93
CA ARG A 37 -7.67 6.59 -11.24
C ARG A 37 -7.28 7.28 -9.93
N LEU A 38 -7.07 8.59 -9.95
CA LEU A 38 -6.76 9.39 -8.75
C LEU A 38 -7.87 9.27 -7.71
N LYS A 39 -9.14 9.41 -8.13
CA LYS A 39 -10.30 9.27 -7.24
C LYS A 39 -10.35 7.87 -6.61
N ARG A 40 -10.02 6.81 -7.37
CA ARG A 40 -9.91 5.45 -6.83
C ARG A 40 -8.79 5.30 -5.80
N ILE A 41 -7.59 5.84 -6.08
CA ILE A 41 -6.44 5.74 -5.17
C ILE A 41 -6.73 6.47 -3.85
N ASN A 42 -7.25 7.68 -3.94
CA ASN A 42 -7.56 8.51 -2.78
C ASN A 42 -8.69 7.91 -1.93
N ARG A 43 -9.69 7.27 -2.56
CA ARG A 43 -10.85 6.74 -1.86
C ARG A 43 -10.65 5.32 -1.30
N ASN A 44 -10.03 4.43 -2.08
CA ASN A 44 -10.09 2.99 -1.82
C ASN A 44 -8.76 2.39 -1.41
N LEU A 45 -7.64 2.97 -1.82
CA LEU A 45 -6.31 2.45 -1.51
C LEU A 45 -5.73 3.16 -0.29
N SER A 46 -6.00 4.45 -0.13
CA SER A 46 -5.41 5.29 0.91
C SER A 46 -6.19 5.27 2.23
N THR A 47 -6.27 4.11 2.88
CA THR A 47 -7.06 3.91 4.11
C THR A 47 -6.39 4.48 5.37
N THR A 48 -5.06 4.59 5.39
CA THR A 48 -4.30 5.07 6.55
C THR A 48 -3.95 6.55 6.41
N THR A 49 -4.11 7.33 7.48
CA THR A 49 -3.68 8.74 7.49
C THR A 49 -2.16 8.84 7.63
N PRO A 50 -1.52 9.92 7.11
CA PRO A 50 -0.09 10.15 7.31
C PRO A 50 0.33 10.15 8.79
N ASP A 51 -0.45 10.81 9.66
CA ASP A 51 -0.16 10.87 11.10
C ASP A 51 -0.19 9.48 11.74
N ARG A 52 -1.20 8.67 11.39
CA ARG A 52 -1.30 7.31 11.90
C ARG A 52 -0.17 6.42 11.39
N ALA A 53 0.22 6.59 10.12
CA ALA A 53 1.38 5.89 9.56
C ALA A 53 2.66 6.23 10.32
N ALA A 54 2.90 7.53 10.57
CA ALA A 54 4.05 7.99 11.35
C ALA A 54 4.06 7.42 12.77
N GLU A 55 2.91 7.41 13.45
CA GLU A 55 2.78 6.85 14.79
C GLU A 55 3.13 5.35 14.82
N ILE A 56 2.62 4.56 13.86
CA ILE A 56 2.93 3.12 13.75
C ILE A 56 4.43 2.90 13.53
N ILE A 57 5.05 3.70 12.65
CA ILE A 57 6.49 3.61 12.36
C ILE A 57 7.32 3.92 13.60
N VAL A 58 7.07 5.05 14.26
CA VAL A 58 7.79 5.46 15.47
C VAL A 58 7.64 4.43 16.58
N ASN A 59 6.43 3.90 16.78
CA ASN A 59 6.19 2.85 17.77
C ASN A 59 6.93 1.55 17.44
N GLY A 60 7.01 1.17 16.15
CA GLY A 60 7.80 0.02 15.70
C GLY A 60 9.29 0.19 15.93
N ILE A 61 9.83 1.39 15.68
CA ILE A 61 11.23 1.74 15.95
C ILE A 61 11.53 1.65 17.45
N LYS A 62 10.68 2.24 18.31
CA LYS A 62 10.83 2.16 19.78
C LYS A 62 10.85 0.71 20.28
N LYS A 63 10.07 -0.17 19.65
CA LYS A 63 10.03 -1.61 19.95
C LYS A 63 11.16 -2.42 19.32
N ARG A 64 12.09 -1.78 18.58
CA ARG A 64 13.15 -2.44 17.80
C ARG A 64 12.59 -3.56 16.90
N SER A 65 11.39 -3.35 16.35
CA SER A 65 10.73 -4.36 15.52
C SER A 65 11.44 -4.45 14.16
N PRO A 66 11.92 -5.63 13.74
CA PRO A 66 12.65 -5.76 12.47
C PRO A 66 11.76 -5.53 11.25
N ARG A 67 10.44 -5.71 11.39
CA ARG A 67 9.43 -5.46 10.36
C ARG A 67 8.30 -4.62 10.93
N ILE A 68 7.94 -3.56 10.24
CA ILE A 68 6.84 -2.65 10.59
C ILE A 68 5.84 -2.65 9.44
N ILE A 69 4.62 -3.13 9.67
CA ILE A 69 3.56 -3.16 8.66
C ILE A 69 2.58 -2.02 8.97
N VAL A 70 2.41 -1.11 8.02
CA VAL A 70 1.60 0.11 8.21
C VAL A 70 0.31 0.00 7.42
N GLY A 71 -0.82 0.00 8.13
CA GLY A 71 -2.15 -0.04 7.53
C GLY A 71 -2.81 -1.42 7.54
N PRO A 72 -4.15 -1.47 7.62
CA PRO A 72 -4.91 -2.73 7.72
C PRO A 72 -4.87 -3.56 6.43
N ASP A 73 -4.79 -2.89 5.28
CA ASP A 73 -4.65 -3.47 3.95
C ASP A 73 -3.33 -4.24 3.81
N ALA A 74 -2.21 -3.63 4.21
CA ALA A 74 -0.90 -4.28 4.20
C ALA A 74 -0.83 -5.46 5.18
N GLN A 75 -1.46 -5.34 6.36
CA GLN A 75 -1.56 -6.45 7.30
C GLN A 75 -2.35 -7.62 6.71
N LEU A 76 -3.51 -7.37 6.11
CA LEU A 76 -4.33 -8.39 5.47
C LEU A 76 -3.56 -9.11 4.36
N LEU A 77 -2.92 -8.37 3.46
CA LEU A 77 -2.11 -8.96 2.38
C LEU A 77 -0.94 -9.77 2.93
N SER A 78 -0.25 -9.27 3.97
CA SER A 78 0.83 -10.01 4.62
C SER A 78 0.34 -11.33 5.23
N TRP A 79 -0.88 -11.38 5.75
CA TRP A 79 -1.46 -12.61 6.30
C TRP A 79 -1.88 -13.58 5.19
N ILE A 80 -2.52 -13.10 4.13
CA ILE A 80 -2.92 -13.95 2.98
C ILE A 80 -1.69 -14.60 2.34
N GLN A 81 -0.61 -13.84 2.16
CA GLN A 81 0.66 -14.35 1.62
C GLN A 81 1.26 -15.47 2.48
N ARG A 82 1.14 -15.34 3.81
CA ARG A 82 1.64 -16.35 4.76
C ARG A 82 0.78 -17.61 4.80
N LEU A 83 -0.55 -17.46 4.76
CA LEU A 83 -1.50 -18.57 4.87
C LEU A 83 -1.68 -19.31 3.54
N PHE A 84 -1.59 -18.62 2.41
CA PHE A 84 -1.88 -19.16 1.09
C PHE A 84 -0.76 -18.89 0.09
N PRO A 85 0.50 -19.33 0.34
CA PRO A 85 1.66 -18.94 -0.44
C PRO A 85 1.57 -19.28 -1.93
N LYS A 86 0.86 -20.35 -2.31
CA LYS A 86 0.65 -20.74 -3.72
C LYS A 86 -0.52 -20.02 -4.41
N ARG A 87 -1.46 -19.47 -3.63
CA ARG A 87 -2.74 -18.93 -4.13
C ARG A 87 -2.96 -17.47 -3.76
N TYR A 88 -2.00 -16.82 -3.11
CA TYR A 88 -2.17 -15.47 -2.56
C TYR A 88 -2.54 -14.46 -3.64
N LEU A 89 -2.00 -14.57 -4.87
CA LEU A 89 -2.38 -13.70 -5.99
C LEU A 89 -3.84 -13.88 -6.39
N ALA A 90 -4.33 -15.12 -6.46
CA ALA A 90 -5.73 -15.39 -6.78
C ALA A 90 -6.68 -14.87 -5.68
N ILE A 91 -6.29 -15.04 -4.41
CA ILE A 91 -7.08 -14.60 -3.25
C ILE A 91 -7.07 -13.07 -3.15
N ALA A 92 -5.91 -12.43 -3.29
CA ALA A 92 -5.77 -10.98 -3.31
C ALA A 92 -6.57 -10.36 -4.48
N ASN A 93 -6.59 -11.02 -5.64
CA ASN A 93 -7.41 -10.63 -6.77
C ASN A 93 -8.90 -10.71 -6.46
N ALA A 94 -9.37 -11.81 -5.89
CA ALA A 94 -10.77 -11.97 -5.52
C ALA A 94 -11.22 -10.89 -4.53
N ILE A 95 -10.39 -10.59 -3.53
CA ILE A 95 -10.68 -9.56 -2.50
C ILE A 95 -10.65 -8.15 -3.11
N SER A 96 -9.80 -7.91 -4.10
CA SER A 96 -9.70 -6.61 -4.79
C SER A 96 -10.74 -6.40 -5.90
N GLY A 97 -11.65 -7.37 -6.10
CA GLY A 97 -12.67 -7.33 -7.16
C GLY A 97 -12.12 -7.54 -8.57
N GLY A 98 -11.08 -8.38 -8.72
CA GLY A 98 -10.55 -8.85 -10.02
C GLY A 98 -9.49 -7.97 -10.69
N LYS A 99 -8.89 -7.01 -9.97
CA LYS A 99 -8.12 -5.89 -10.56
C LYS A 99 -6.59 -5.99 -10.61
N LEU A 100 -5.97 -7.10 -10.18
CA LEU A 100 -4.50 -7.28 -10.30
C LEU A 100 -4.10 -8.06 -11.56
N LYS A 101 -5.03 -8.31 -12.49
CA LYS A 101 -4.76 -8.98 -13.78
C LYS A 101 -4.30 -8.02 -14.89
N GLU A 102 -4.33 -6.71 -14.67
CA GLU A 102 -3.95 -5.66 -15.64
C GLU A 102 -2.68 -4.89 -15.23
N THR A 103 -1.70 -5.60 -14.66
CA THR A 103 -0.32 -5.12 -14.50
C THR A 103 0.61 -6.23 -14.94
#